data_AF-A0A848ZB32-F1
#
_entry.id   AF-A0A848ZB32-F1
#
_cell.length_a   1.000
_cell.length_b   1.000
_cell.length_c   1.000
_cell.angle_alpha   90.00
_cell.angle_beta   90.00
_cell.angle_gamma   90.00
#
_symmetry.space_group_name_H-M   'P 1'
#
loop_
_entity.id
_entity.type
_entity.pdbx_description
1 polymer ?
#
loop_
_entity_poly.entity_id
_entity_poly.type
_entity_poly.pdbx_seq_one_letter_code
_entity_poly.pdbx_strand_id
1 'polypeptide(L)'
;MAAKRNKARRTTGPADTLVRDPESGIVVRADGGDRGPKERWQHGEAPVLEGGAAPHLRVRAQSMLDRYWQRRHIDARQFHAGRRLYRQWRAAGGERRLIASYAPRVGQSSAPADPSDGQAESRIAVTRALRAVGRQLNAVVVHVCLTDGSAADWAAAKLLPRSDGIARLRAGLDALADHYGMPGLEVRSQKSEVRDQMSEIRCRGSV
;
A
#
# COMPACT_ATOMS: atom_id res chain seq x y z
N MET A 1 51.68 -30.34 39.05
CA MET A 1 51.08 -28.99 38.92
C MET A 1 49.64 -29.14 38.46
N ALA A 2 48.67 -28.92 39.35
CA ALA A 2 47.28 -29.31 39.16
C ALA A 2 46.38 -28.11 38.80
N ALA A 3 45.49 -28.37 37.82
CA ALA A 3 44.14 -27.85 37.59
C ALA A 3 43.87 -26.33 37.65
N LYS A 4 43.45 -25.76 36.51
CA LYS A 4 42.46 -24.66 36.49
C LYS A 4 41.29 -24.99 35.57
N ARG A 5 40.13 -25.15 36.23
CA ARG A 5 38.79 -25.41 35.71
C ARG A 5 38.22 -24.20 34.96
N ASN A 6 37.55 -24.50 33.84
CA ASN A 6 36.71 -23.58 33.07
C ASN A 6 35.48 -23.13 33.88
N LYS A 7 35.24 -21.81 33.92
CA LYS A 7 34.10 -21.17 34.60
C LYS A 7 32.96 -20.92 33.61
N ALA A 8 31.84 -21.59 33.84
CA ALA A 8 30.59 -21.42 33.12
C ALA A 8 30.04 -19.98 33.22
N ARG A 9 29.61 -19.44 32.08
CA ARG A 9 28.78 -18.23 32.00
C ARG A 9 27.34 -18.61 32.36
N ARG A 10 26.83 -18.06 33.47
CA ARG A 10 25.40 -18.06 33.79
C ARG A 10 24.77 -16.80 33.19
N THR A 11 23.68 -17.01 32.47
CA THR A 11 22.73 -16.01 31.96
C THR A 11 21.89 -15.46 33.12
N THR A 12 21.94 -14.14 33.33
CA THR A 12 21.07 -13.44 34.29
C THR A 12 19.93 -12.79 33.50
N GLY A 13 18.70 -13.21 33.77
CA GLY A 13 17.47 -12.58 33.23
C GLY A 13 17.23 -11.19 33.80
N PRO A 14 16.33 -10.40 33.18
CA PRO A 14 16.08 -9.02 33.58
C PRO A 14 15.39 -8.95 34.96
N ALA A 15 15.84 -7.98 35.74
CA ALA A 15 15.50 -7.77 37.14
C ALA A 15 14.00 -7.49 37.35
N ASP A 16 13.36 -8.33 38.19
CA ASP A 16 12.09 -8.03 38.85
C ASP A 16 12.25 -6.77 39.69
N THR A 17 11.55 -5.70 39.30
CA THR A 17 11.58 -4.43 40.03
C THR A 17 10.54 -4.51 41.15
N LEU A 18 11.00 -4.71 42.38
CA LEU A 18 10.16 -4.66 43.57
C LEU A 18 9.95 -3.19 43.97
N VAL A 19 8.72 -2.70 43.88
CA VAL A 19 8.33 -1.37 44.38
C VAL A 19 7.88 -1.51 45.82
N ARG A 20 8.36 -0.63 46.70
CA ARG A 20 8.08 -0.64 48.14
C ARG A 20 7.14 0.52 48.45
N ASP A 21 5.91 0.22 48.86
CA ASP A 21 4.97 1.25 49.28
C ASP A 21 5.41 1.86 50.63
N PRO A 22 5.47 3.20 50.76
CA PRO A 22 6.06 3.86 51.92
C PRO A 22 5.18 3.81 53.18
N GLU A 23 3.91 3.41 53.08
CA GLU A 23 2.98 3.50 54.23
C GLU A 23 2.66 2.16 54.90
N SER A 24 2.87 1.01 54.26
CA SER A 24 2.50 -0.30 54.83
C SER A 24 3.67 -1.26 55.00
N GLY A 25 4.86 -0.96 54.47
CA GLY A 25 6.07 -1.77 54.68
C GLY A 25 6.04 -3.20 54.11
N ILE A 26 4.94 -3.62 53.49
CA ILE A 26 4.76 -4.95 52.89
C ILE A 26 5.20 -4.89 51.42
N VAL A 27 6.05 -5.83 51.02
CA VAL A 27 6.45 -6.01 49.62
C VAL A 27 5.32 -6.75 48.91
N VAL A 28 4.44 -6.03 48.22
CA VAL A 28 3.36 -6.62 47.42
C VAL A 28 3.92 -6.98 46.04
N ARG A 29 3.76 -8.24 45.63
CA ARG A 29 4.02 -8.65 44.24
C ARG A 29 2.96 -7.97 43.37
N ALA A 30 3.38 -7.26 42.32
CA ALA A 30 2.44 -6.80 41.31
C ALA A 30 1.72 -8.04 40.75
N ASP A 31 0.43 -8.18 41.07
CA ASP A 31 -0.40 -9.25 40.54
C ASP A 31 -0.38 -9.15 39.03
N GLY A 32 0.40 -10.04 38.41
CA GLY A 32 0.37 -10.31 37.00
C GLY A 32 -0.97 -10.93 36.69
N GLY A 33 -2.01 -10.10 36.56
CA GLY A 33 -3.36 -10.52 36.21
C GLY A 33 -3.29 -11.48 35.04
N ASP A 34 -3.98 -12.61 35.17
CA ASP A 34 -4.05 -13.66 34.17
C ASP A 34 -4.49 -13.05 32.83
N ARG A 35 -3.52 -12.89 31.91
CA ARG A 35 -3.74 -12.31 30.58
C ARG A 35 -4.31 -13.31 29.59
N GLY A 36 -4.77 -14.47 30.06
CA GLY A 36 -5.32 -15.52 29.24
C GLY A 36 -4.36 -16.00 28.13
N PRO A 37 -4.81 -16.93 27.28
CA PRO A 37 -4.02 -17.40 26.16
C PRO A 37 -3.77 -16.26 25.16
N LYS A 38 -2.54 -16.18 24.62
CA LYS A 38 -2.12 -15.17 23.61
C LYS A 38 -2.98 -15.15 22.34
N GLU A 39 -3.80 -16.17 22.14
CA GLU A 39 -4.72 -16.32 21.00
C GLU A 39 -5.95 -15.40 21.11
N ARG A 40 -6.29 -14.90 22.31
CA ARG A 40 -7.44 -13.98 22.52
C ARG A 40 -7.30 -12.67 21.73
N TRP A 41 -6.07 -12.25 21.47
CA TRP A 41 -5.72 -11.02 20.73
C TRP A 41 -5.92 -11.14 19.21
N GLN A 42 -6.24 -12.33 18.70
CA GLN A 42 -6.39 -12.59 17.27
C GLN A 42 -7.85 -12.49 16.80
N HIS A 43 -8.83 -12.51 17.71
CA HIS A 43 -10.26 -12.60 17.38
C HIS A 43 -11.07 -11.31 17.57
N GLY A 44 -10.42 -10.16 17.77
CA GLY A 44 -11.09 -8.85 17.66
C GLY A 44 -12.00 -8.46 18.83
N GLU A 45 -11.98 -9.20 19.94
CA GLU A 45 -12.70 -8.81 21.15
C GLU A 45 -11.78 -7.98 22.04
N ALA A 46 -11.76 -6.66 21.80
CA ALA A 46 -11.01 -5.73 22.64
C ALA A 46 -11.86 -5.37 23.88
N PRO A 47 -11.37 -5.58 25.12
CA PRO A 47 -11.98 -4.92 26.27
C PRO A 47 -11.77 -3.41 26.14
N VAL A 48 -12.85 -2.66 26.32
CA VAL A 48 -12.81 -1.19 26.42
C VAL A 48 -12.07 -0.84 27.70
N LEU A 49 -10.81 -0.46 27.58
CA LEU A 49 -10.04 0.16 28.65
C LEU A 49 -10.21 1.68 28.52
N GLU A 50 -10.99 2.26 29.41
CA GLU A 50 -11.01 3.71 29.61
C GLU A 50 -9.61 4.19 30.02
N GLY A 51 -9.02 5.10 29.23
CA GLY A 51 -7.79 5.82 29.58
C GLY A 51 -6.51 5.45 28.81
N GLY A 52 -6.54 4.47 27.91
CA GLY A 52 -5.38 4.14 27.07
C GLY A 52 -5.27 5.01 25.82
N ALA A 53 -4.10 5.60 25.57
CA ALA A 53 -3.79 6.35 24.34
C ALA A 53 -4.28 5.57 23.10
N ALA A 54 -4.96 6.27 22.19
CA ALA A 54 -5.60 5.68 21.02
C ALA A 54 -4.63 4.70 20.32
N PRO A 55 -5.07 3.45 20.04
CA PRO A 55 -4.20 2.47 19.40
C PRO A 55 -3.68 3.08 18.10
N HIS A 56 -2.36 3.19 17.96
CA HIS A 56 -1.74 3.60 16.70
C HIS A 56 -2.27 2.68 15.61
N LEU A 57 -3.18 3.19 14.78
CA LEU A 57 -3.68 2.50 13.61
C LEU A 57 -2.46 2.01 12.83
N ARG A 58 -2.32 0.69 12.73
CA ARG A 58 -1.23 0.05 12.00
C ARG A 58 -1.20 0.69 10.61
N VAL A 59 -0.09 1.34 10.27
CA VAL A 59 0.15 1.91 8.95
C VAL A 59 0.08 0.76 7.95
N ARG A 60 -1.09 0.54 7.34
CA ARG A 60 -1.22 -0.30 6.15
C ARG A 60 -0.18 0.18 5.16
N ALA A 61 0.60 -0.72 4.58
CA ALA A 61 1.58 -0.39 3.56
C ALA A 61 0.89 0.44 2.47
N GLN A 62 1.06 1.77 2.53
CA GLN A 62 0.54 2.68 1.51
C GLN A 62 1.35 2.41 0.26
N SER A 63 0.67 2.09 -0.84
CA SER A 63 1.33 1.92 -2.14
C SER A 63 2.05 3.20 -2.53
N MET A 64 3.09 3.11 -3.36
CA MET A 64 3.77 4.33 -3.84
C MET A 64 2.83 5.25 -4.61
N LEU A 65 1.82 4.67 -5.29
CA LEU A 65 0.76 5.40 -5.96
C LEU A 65 -0.09 6.23 -4.98
N ASP A 66 -0.45 5.66 -3.81
CA ASP A 66 -1.19 6.38 -2.77
C ASP A 66 -0.38 7.56 -2.22
N ARG A 67 0.93 7.39 -2.04
CA ARG A 67 1.81 8.49 -1.58
C ARG A 67 1.89 9.62 -2.59
N TYR A 68 1.99 9.29 -3.89
CA TYR A 68 1.99 10.31 -4.95
C TYR A 68 0.65 11.04 -5.04
N TRP A 69 -0.46 10.34 -4.81
CA TRP A 69 -1.79 10.93 -4.75
C TRP A 69 -1.94 11.89 -3.57
N GLN A 70 -1.57 11.46 -2.35
CA GLN A 70 -1.64 12.29 -1.14
C GLN A 70 -0.81 13.57 -1.26
N ARG A 71 0.37 13.48 -1.91
CA ARG A 71 1.25 14.64 -2.18
C ARG A 71 0.83 15.47 -3.40
N ARG A 72 -0.28 15.12 -4.06
CA ARG A 72 -0.78 15.76 -5.29
C ARG A 72 0.25 15.80 -6.43
N HIS A 73 1.12 14.80 -6.49
CA HIS A 73 2.03 14.63 -7.62
C HIS A 73 1.35 14.00 -8.83
N ILE A 74 0.22 13.32 -8.64
CA ILE A 74 -0.59 12.73 -9.71
C ILE A 74 -2.03 13.19 -9.55
N ASP A 75 -2.79 13.17 -10.64
CA ASP A 75 -4.20 13.53 -10.65
C ASP A 75 -5.13 12.34 -10.29
N ALA A 76 -6.40 12.63 -9.96
CA ALA A 76 -7.38 11.60 -9.58
C ALA A 76 -7.55 10.59 -10.71
N ARG A 77 -7.61 11.10 -11.95
CA ARG A 77 -7.71 10.31 -13.17
C ARG A 77 -6.55 9.32 -13.30
N GLN A 78 -5.33 9.82 -13.13
CA GLN A 78 -4.11 9.02 -13.18
C GLN A 78 -4.07 7.96 -12.07
N PHE A 79 -4.48 8.35 -10.86
CA PHE A 79 -4.58 7.44 -9.72
C PHE A 79 -5.57 6.30 -9.96
N HIS A 80 -6.77 6.61 -10.46
CA HIS A 80 -7.79 5.61 -10.79
C HIS A 80 -7.33 4.68 -11.92
N ALA A 81 -6.67 5.20 -12.95
CA ALA A 81 -6.09 4.41 -14.04
C ALA A 81 -5.04 3.42 -13.51
N GLY A 82 -4.11 3.89 -12.67
CA GLY A 82 -3.10 3.03 -12.03
C GLY A 82 -3.72 1.95 -11.14
N ARG A 83 -4.71 2.29 -10.31
CA ARG A 83 -5.42 1.30 -9.47
C ARG A 83 -6.20 0.28 -10.30
N ARG A 84 -6.80 0.68 -11.42
CA ARG A 84 -7.52 -0.23 -12.32
C ARG A 84 -6.57 -1.23 -12.97
N LEU A 85 -5.42 -0.74 -13.45
CA LEU A 85 -4.36 -1.61 -13.98
C LEU A 85 -3.89 -2.61 -12.92
N TYR A 86 -3.63 -2.16 -11.69
CA TYR A 86 -3.20 -3.04 -10.59
C TYR A 86 -4.23 -4.13 -10.29
N ARG A 87 -5.54 -3.79 -10.25
CA ARG A 87 -6.62 -4.76 -10.05
C ARG A 87 -6.67 -5.81 -11.17
N GLN A 88 -6.52 -5.38 -12.43
CA GLN A 88 -6.51 -6.30 -13.57
C GLN A 88 -5.28 -7.21 -13.56
N TRP A 89 -4.11 -6.67 -13.22
CA TRP A 89 -2.89 -7.45 -13.06
C TRP A 89 -3.00 -8.50 -11.94
N ARG A 90 -3.62 -8.12 -10.81
CA ARG A 90 -3.92 -9.04 -9.71
C ARG A 90 -4.92 -10.13 -10.13
N ALA A 91 -5.95 -9.79 -10.89
CA ALA A 91 -6.91 -10.75 -11.45
C ALA A 91 -6.27 -11.71 -12.46
N ALA A 92 -5.31 -11.22 -13.26
CA ALA A 92 -4.51 -12.02 -14.18
C ALA A 92 -3.53 -12.99 -13.48
N GLY A 93 -3.46 -12.97 -12.14
CA GLY A 93 -2.56 -13.84 -11.37
C GLY A 93 -1.11 -13.35 -11.33
N GLY A 94 -0.85 -12.06 -11.58
CA GLY A 94 0.50 -11.50 -11.54
C GLY A 94 1.13 -11.50 -10.14
N GLU A 95 0.32 -11.46 -9.10
CA GLU A 95 0.78 -11.56 -7.71
C GLU A 95 0.90 -13.03 -7.30
N ARG A 96 2.10 -13.47 -6.89
CA ARG A 96 2.31 -14.82 -6.37
C ARG A 96 1.44 -15.02 -5.12
N ARG A 97 0.49 -15.95 -5.20
CA ARG A 97 -0.28 -16.40 -4.03
C ARG A 97 0.67 -17.15 -3.09
N LEU A 98 1.07 -16.50 -2.00
CA LEU A 98 1.94 -17.10 -0.99
C LEU A 98 1.21 -18.12 -0.09
N ILE A 99 -0.12 -18.08 -0.07
CA ILE A 99 -0.94 -19.00 0.72
C ILE A 99 -1.38 -20.14 -0.20
N ALA A 100 -1.07 -21.38 0.21
CA ALA A 100 -1.58 -22.56 -0.46
C ALA A 100 -3.11 -22.57 -0.41
N SER A 101 -3.76 -22.76 -1.56
CA SER A 101 -5.20 -23.01 -1.59
C SER A 101 -5.45 -24.43 -1.06
N TYR A 102 -6.18 -24.54 0.05
CA TYR A 102 -6.63 -25.81 0.65
C TYR A 102 -7.99 -26.25 0.09
N ALA A 103 -8.24 -26.02 -1.21
CA ALA A 103 -9.41 -26.62 -1.87
C ALA A 103 -9.17 -28.13 -2.01
N PRO A 104 -10.20 -29.00 -1.79
CA PRO A 104 -10.07 -30.44 -2.00
C PRO A 104 -9.62 -30.71 -3.43
N ARG A 105 -8.40 -31.23 -3.60
CA ARG A 105 -7.89 -31.62 -4.91
C ARG A 105 -8.49 -32.98 -5.26
N VAL A 106 -9.60 -32.98 -6.00
CA VAL A 106 -10.10 -34.19 -6.66
C VAL A 106 -9.09 -34.55 -7.74
N GLY A 107 -8.58 -35.79 -7.68
CA GLY A 107 -7.36 -36.22 -8.37
C GLY A 107 -7.31 -35.88 -9.86
N GLN A 108 -6.51 -34.88 -10.20
CA GLN A 108 -5.91 -34.73 -11.51
C GLN A 108 -4.44 -34.38 -11.32
N SER A 109 -3.62 -35.06 -12.12
CA SER A 109 -2.17 -35.03 -12.17
C SER A 109 -1.58 -33.61 -12.05
N SER A 110 -0.41 -33.51 -11.41
CA SER A 110 0.37 -32.30 -11.10
C SER A 110 0.86 -31.47 -12.30
N ALA A 111 0.00 -31.20 -13.28
CA ALA A 111 0.23 -30.15 -14.25
C ALA A 111 -0.02 -28.78 -13.58
N PRO A 112 0.73 -27.72 -13.95
CA PRO A 112 0.35 -26.36 -13.59
C PRO A 112 -1.08 -26.16 -14.08
N ALA A 113 -2.01 -25.90 -13.15
CA ALA A 113 -3.42 -25.70 -13.49
C ALA A 113 -3.53 -24.68 -14.63
N ASP A 114 -4.20 -25.07 -15.71
CA ASP A 114 -4.43 -24.18 -16.84
C ASP A 114 -5.07 -22.88 -16.34
N PRO A 115 -4.60 -21.71 -16.84
CA PRO A 115 -5.16 -20.45 -16.42
C PRO A 115 -6.66 -20.44 -16.73
N SER A 116 -7.47 -20.06 -15.76
CA SER A 116 -8.91 -19.90 -15.97
C SER A 116 -9.15 -18.87 -17.09
N ASP A 117 -10.21 -19.05 -17.88
CA ASP A 117 -10.58 -18.12 -18.98
C ASP A 117 -10.60 -16.65 -18.52
N GLY A 118 -11.11 -16.37 -17.32
CA GLY A 118 -11.10 -15.01 -16.75
C GLY A 118 -9.69 -14.46 -16.44
N GLN A 119 -8.74 -15.34 -16.09
CA GLN A 119 -7.33 -14.96 -15.92
C GLN A 119 -6.67 -14.69 -17.27
N ALA A 120 -6.97 -15.50 -18.28
CA ALA A 120 -6.48 -15.31 -19.64
C ALA A 120 -6.98 -13.98 -20.21
N GLU A 121 -8.27 -13.66 -20.06
CA GLU A 121 -8.85 -12.39 -20.49
C GLU A 121 -8.22 -11.20 -19.76
N SER A 122 -8.08 -11.30 -18.42
CA SER A 122 -7.42 -10.26 -17.62
C SER A 122 -5.97 -10.03 -18.07
N ARG A 123 -5.25 -11.10 -18.41
CA ARG A 123 -3.87 -11.01 -18.91
C ARG A 123 -3.79 -10.35 -20.28
N ILE A 124 -4.74 -10.64 -21.16
CA ILE A 124 -4.88 -9.96 -22.45
C ILE A 124 -5.18 -8.47 -22.24
N ALA A 125 -6.09 -8.13 -21.32
CA ALA A 125 -6.45 -6.75 -21.00
C ALA A 125 -5.25 -5.95 -20.47
N VAL A 126 -4.50 -6.50 -19.52
CA VAL A 126 -3.27 -5.87 -19.00
C VAL A 126 -2.24 -5.68 -20.11
N THR A 127 -2.05 -6.69 -20.97
CA THR A 127 -1.11 -6.59 -22.09
C THR A 127 -1.53 -5.50 -23.08
N ARG A 128 -2.83 -5.36 -23.37
CA ARG A 128 -3.37 -4.29 -24.21
C ARG A 128 -3.17 -2.92 -23.58
N ALA A 129 -3.46 -2.77 -22.29
CA ALA A 129 -3.27 -1.52 -21.57
C ALA A 129 -1.79 -1.10 -21.57
N LEU A 130 -0.86 -2.02 -21.28
CA LEU A 130 0.57 -1.73 -21.31
C LEU A 130 1.12 -1.45 -22.72
N ARG A 131 0.50 -2.00 -23.77
CA ARG A 131 0.82 -1.64 -25.17
C ARG A 131 0.37 -0.22 -25.51
N ALA A 132 -0.82 0.19 -25.06
CA ALA A 132 -1.35 1.54 -25.31
C ALA A 132 -0.48 2.64 -24.69
N VAL A 133 0.16 2.38 -23.55
CA VAL A 133 1.09 3.30 -22.87
C VAL A 133 2.38 3.57 -23.66
N GLY A 134 2.78 2.63 -24.53
CA GLY A 134 4.04 2.69 -25.26
C GLY A 134 5.23 2.11 -24.50
N ARG A 135 6.19 1.60 -25.27
CA ARG A 135 7.30 0.76 -24.77
C ARG A 135 8.20 1.47 -23.74
N GLN A 136 8.43 2.76 -23.90
CA GLN A 136 9.34 3.52 -23.03
C GLN A 136 8.72 3.88 -21.67
N LEU A 137 7.40 4.15 -21.65
CA LEU A 137 6.66 4.55 -20.45
C LEU A 137 6.15 3.34 -19.66
N ASN A 138 5.97 2.19 -20.32
CA ASN A 138 5.56 0.94 -19.69
C ASN A 138 6.47 0.56 -18.51
N ALA A 139 7.80 0.68 -18.68
CA ALA A 139 8.76 0.30 -17.64
C ALA A 139 8.60 1.08 -16.33
N VAL A 140 8.31 2.39 -16.39
CA VAL A 140 8.10 3.20 -15.18
C VAL A 140 6.74 2.90 -14.54
N VAL A 141 5.71 2.71 -15.36
CA VAL A 141 4.36 2.37 -14.88
C VAL A 141 4.36 1.02 -14.15
N VAL A 142 5.01 0.00 -14.72
CA VAL A 142 5.13 -1.32 -14.09
C VAL A 142 5.90 -1.23 -12.78
N HIS A 143 7.03 -0.54 -12.76
CA HIS A 143 7.86 -0.41 -11.56
C HIS A 143 7.10 0.25 -10.40
N VAL A 144 6.36 1.33 -10.68
CA VAL A 144 5.63 2.07 -9.64
C VAL A 144 4.31 1.39 -9.27
N CYS A 145 3.51 0.97 -10.25
CA CYS A 145 2.16 0.47 -10.00
C CYS A 145 2.11 -0.99 -9.59
N LEU A 146 3.04 -1.83 -10.08
CA LEU A 146 3.00 -3.29 -9.86
C LEU A 146 4.09 -3.76 -8.88
N THR A 147 5.22 -3.07 -8.82
CA THR A 147 6.35 -3.43 -7.94
C THR A 147 6.44 -2.53 -6.70
N ASP A 148 5.58 -1.52 -6.56
CA ASP A 148 5.60 -0.54 -5.46
C ASP A 148 6.95 0.18 -5.30
N GLY A 149 7.74 0.31 -6.38
CA GLY A 149 8.99 1.07 -6.40
C GLY A 149 8.75 2.57 -6.54
N SER A 150 9.75 3.39 -6.19
CA SER A 150 9.65 4.83 -6.39
C SER A 150 10.03 5.25 -7.81
N ALA A 151 9.34 6.28 -8.34
CA ALA A 151 9.66 6.83 -9.66
C ALA A 151 11.07 7.43 -9.70
N ALA A 152 11.57 7.90 -8.56
CA ALA A 152 12.93 8.43 -8.43
C ALA A 152 13.98 7.31 -8.52
N ASP A 153 13.72 6.15 -7.91
CA ASP A 153 14.60 4.98 -7.98
C ASP A 153 14.64 4.40 -9.40
N TRP A 154 13.49 4.37 -10.08
CA TRP A 154 13.43 3.99 -11.50
C TRP A 154 14.29 4.91 -12.37
N ALA A 155 14.20 6.23 -12.15
CA ALA A 155 14.98 7.21 -12.91
C ALA A 155 16.49 7.05 -12.62
N ALA A 156 16.86 6.85 -11.34
CA ALA A 156 18.24 6.59 -10.94
C ALA A 156 18.80 5.32 -11.61
N ALA A 157 18.01 4.24 -11.67
CA ALA A 157 18.39 3.00 -12.36
C ALA A 157 18.56 3.17 -13.88
N LYS A 158 17.97 4.22 -14.47
CA LYS A 158 18.11 4.57 -15.89
C LYS A 158 19.10 5.70 -16.16
N LEU A 159 19.85 6.14 -15.13
CA LEU A 159 20.80 7.26 -15.21
C LEU A 159 20.14 8.57 -15.69
N LEU A 160 18.86 8.75 -15.34
CA LEU A 160 18.08 9.95 -15.66
C LEU A 160 17.93 10.84 -14.40
N PRO A 161 17.68 12.15 -14.58
CA PRO A 161 17.32 13.02 -13.47
C PRO A 161 16.09 12.50 -12.72
N ARG A 162 16.07 12.66 -11.38
CA ARG A 162 14.95 12.20 -10.53
C ARG A 162 13.62 12.86 -10.90
N SER A 163 13.65 14.09 -11.41
CA SER A 163 12.50 14.82 -11.93
C SER A 163 11.83 14.12 -13.12
N ASP A 164 12.61 13.45 -13.95
CA ASP A 164 12.10 12.81 -15.17
C ASP A 164 11.28 11.57 -14.84
N GLY A 165 11.57 10.90 -13.73
CA GLY A 165 10.81 9.74 -13.27
C GLY A 165 9.34 10.07 -13.06
N ILE A 166 9.04 11.15 -12.33
CA ILE A 166 7.66 11.56 -12.07
C ILE A 166 6.98 12.12 -13.33
N ALA A 167 7.71 12.83 -14.19
CA ALA A 167 7.17 13.34 -15.45
C ALA A 167 6.76 12.21 -16.40
N ARG A 168 7.61 11.19 -16.56
CA ARG A 168 7.31 9.99 -17.37
C ARG A 168 6.20 9.15 -16.77
N LEU A 169 6.14 9.05 -15.44
CA LEU A 169 5.03 8.37 -14.76
C LEU A 169 3.69 9.04 -15.09
N ARG A 170 3.62 10.37 -15.01
CA ARG A 170 2.40 11.13 -15.36
C ARG A 170 1.96 10.87 -16.80
N ALA A 171 2.88 11.03 -17.76
CA ALA A 171 2.59 10.77 -19.17
C ALA A 171 2.11 9.32 -19.41
N GLY A 172 2.71 8.33 -18.73
CA GLY A 172 2.29 6.94 -18.82
C GLY A 172 0.91 6.69 -18.21
N LEU A 173 0.60 7.33 -17.08
CA LEU A 173 -0.72 7.22 -16.44
C LEU A 173 -1.82 7.96 -17.22
N ASP A 174 -1.49 9.04 -17.91
CA ASP A 174 -2.41 9.74 -18.82
C ASP A 174 -2.76 8.85 -20.01
N ALA A 175 -1.77 8.24 -20.67
CA ALA A 175 -2.01 7.28 -21.74
C ALA A 175 -2.83 6.06 -21.28
N LEU A 176 -2.64 5.58 -20.04
CA LEU A 176 -3.51 4.57 -19.45
C LEU A 176 -4.94 5.07 -19.24
N ALA A 177 -5.09 6.29 -18.74
CA ALA A 177 -6.41 6.86 -18.50
C ALA A 177 -7.19 7.05 -19.81
N ASP A 178 -6.50 7.47 -20.88
CA ASP A 178 -7.05 7.54 -22.23
C ASP A 178 -7.47 6.15 -22.73
N HIS A 179 -6.63 5.13 -22.55
CA HIS A 179 -6.96 3.74 -22.89
C HIS A 179 -8.21 3.21 -22.15
N TYR A 180 -8.39 3.60 -20.90
CA TYR A 180 -9.56 3.21 -20.10
C TYR A 180 -10.80 4.08 -20.34
N GLY A 181 -10.72 5.10 -21.19
CA GLY A 181 -11.80 6.05 -21.46
C GLY A 181 -12.20 6.86 -20.23
N MET A 182 -11.26 7.10 -19.31
CA MET A 182 -11.56 7.91 -18.12
C MET A 182 -11.63 9.39 -18.54
N PRO A 183 -12.73 10.11 -18.23
CA PRO A 183 -12.84 11.51 -18.62
C PRO A 183 -11.71 12.32 -18.00
N GLY A 184 -11.05 13.11 -18.83
CA GLY A 184 -10.12 14.15 -18.38
C GLY A 184 -10.84 15.13 -17.46
N LEU A 185 -10.13 15.75 -16.51
CA LEU A 185 -10.63 16.92 -15.79
C LEU A 185 -10.81 18.11 -16.77
N GLU A 186 -11.72 18.02 -17.73
CA GLU A 186 -12.20 19.15 -18.54
C GLU A 186 -13.03 20.15 -17.71
N VAL A 187 -13.21 19.90 -16.41
CA VAL A 187 -13.98 20.75 -15.49
C VAL A 187 -13.26 22.07 -15.16
N ARG A 188 -12.01 22.28 -15.62
CA ARG A 188 -11.38 23.60 -15.50
C ARG A 188 -11.87 24.61 -16.54
N SER A 189 -12.41 24.18 -17.69
CA SER A 189 -12.87 25.11 -18.73
C SER A 189 -14.26 25.67 -18.43
N GLN A 190 -15.17 24.85 -17.90
CA GLN A 190 -16.54 25.32 -17.63
C GLN A 190 -16.61 26.29 -16.44
N LYS A 191 -15.71 26.18 -15.45
CA LYS A 191 -15.75 27.04 -14.26
C LYS A 191 -15.16 28.44 -14.49
N SER A 192 -14.21 28.59 -15.42
CA SER A 192 -13.76 29.92 -15.87
C SER A 192 -14.81 30.58 -16.75
N GLU A 193 -15.46 29.81 -17.63
CA GLU A 193 -16.48 30.31 -18.54
C GLU A 193 -17.74 30.78 -17.78
N VAL A 194 -18.18 30.03 -16.75
CA VAL A 194 -19.28 30.47 -15.87
C VAL A 194 -18.89 31.68 -15.02
N ARG A 195 -17.60 31.81 -14.63
CA ARG A 195 -17.10 32.95 -13.85
C ARG A 195 -16.96 34.21 -14.72
N ASP A 196 -16.60 34.08 -15.99
CA ASP A 196 -16.58 35.17 -16.96
C ASP A 196 -18.01 35.56 -17.39
N GLN A 197 -18.92 34.59 -17.57
CA GLN A 197 -20.34 34.89 -17.81
C GLN A 197 -20.99 35.61 -16.60
N MET A 198 -20.68 35.20 -15.37
CA MET A 198 -21.19 35.88 -14.16
C MET A 198 -20.62 37.29 -13.97
N SER A 199 -19.38 37.56 -14.41
CA SER A 199 -18.80 38.91 -14.33
C SER A 199 -19.40 39.84 -15.39
N GLU A 200 -19.71 39.33 -16.58
CA GLU A 200 -20.35 40.10 -17.65
C GLU A 200 -21.79 40.51 -17.30
N ILE A 201 -22.56 39.63 -16.65
CA ILE A 201 -23.92 39.93 -16.17
C ILE A 201 -23.89 41.02 -15.09
N ARG A 202 -22.90 40.99 -14.19
CA ARG A 202 -22.75 42.00 -13.14
C ARG A 202 -22.40 43.39 -13.71
N CYS A 203 -21.70 43.46 -14.84
CA CYS A 203 -21.33 44.73 -15.47
C CYS A 203 -22.48 45.38 -16.27
N ARG A 204 -23.44 44.61 -16.77
CA ARG A 204 -24.58 45.14 -17.57
C ARG A 204 -25.75 45.66 -16.73
N GLY A 205 -25.77 45.41 -15.42
CA GLY A 205 -26.86 45.83 -14.51
C GLY A 205 -26.62 47.15 -13.78
N SER A 206 -25.59 47.93 -14.14
CA SER A 206 -25.19 49.17 -13.44
C SER A 206 -25.27 50.43 -14.34
N VAL A 207 -26.30 50.51 -15.19
CA VAL A 207 -26.63 51.70 -16.01
C VAL A 207 -28.00 52.21 -15.61
#